data_AF-A0A917TEH2-F1
#
_entry.id   AF-A0A917TEH2-F1
#
_cell.length_a   1.000
_cell.length_b   1.000
_cell.length_c   1.000
_cell.angle_alpha   90.00
_cell.angle_beta   90.00
_cell.angle_gamma   90.00
#
_symmetry.space_group_name_H-M   'P 1'
#
loop_
_entity.id
_entity.type
_entity.pdbx_description
1 polymer ?
#
loop_
_entity_poly.entity_id
_entity_poly.type
_entity_poly.pdbx_seq_one_letter_code
_entity_poly.pdbx_strand_id
1 'polypeptide(L)' 'MTTLLGRLGVDIHQLRVLSRDGAVATDEFTVSVPGPVIGRSLPTLLEEIPGVRVTNMSMAAAIVEA' A
#
# COMPACT_ATOMS: atom_id res chain seq x y z
N MET A 1 8.20 -1.92 5.64
CA MET A 1 6.93 -1.75 4.90
C MET A 1 5.86 -2.74 5.33
N THR A 2 6.03 -4.05 5.13
CA THR A 2 5.04 -5.08 5.54
C THR A 2 4.66 -5.03 7.02
N THR A 3 5.61 -4.72 7.90
CA THR A 3 5.35 -4.49 9.34
C THR A 3 4.43 -3.30 9.62
N LEU A 4 4.53 -2.22 8.85
CA LEU A 4 3.66 -1.04 9.01
C LEU A 4 2.24 -1.39 8.58
N LEU A 5 2.08 -2.05 7.44
CA LEU A 5 0.78 -2.49 6.93
C LEU A 5 0.06 -3.40 7.94
N GLY A 6 0.78 -4.39 8.51
CA GLY A 6 0.23 -5.23 9.56
C GLY A 6 -0.20 -4.47 10.82
N ARG A 7 0.55 -3.44 11.24
CA ARG A 7 0.18 -2.59 12.40
C ARG A 7 -1.05 -1.72 12.13
N LEU A 8 -1.27 -1.34 10.88
CA LEU A 8 -2.44 -0.55 10.45
C LEU A 8 -3.69 -1.43 10.22
N GLY A 9 -3.60 -2.74 10.46
CA GLY A 9 -4.67 -3.68 10.14
C GLY A 9 -4.95 -3.80 8.64
N VAL A 10 -3.95 -3.47 7.82
CA VAL A 10 -4.06 -3.55 6.37
C VAL A 10 -3.75 -4.98 5.93
N ASP A 11 -4.76 -5.64 5.37
CA ASP A 11 -4.62 -7.01 4.87
C ASP A 11 -4.01 -6.97 3.46
N ILE A 12 -2.93 -7.73 3.27
CA ILE A 12 -2.24 -7.84 1.97
C ILE A 12 -2.76 -9.08 1.25
N HIS A 13 -3.42 -8.86 0.11
CA HIS A 13 -3.93 -9.94 -0.74
C HIS A 13 -2.92 -10.40 -1.76
N GLN A 14 -2.20 -9.45 -2.34
CA GLN A 14 -1.24 -9.73 -3.40
C GLN A 14 -0.04 -8.79 -3.30
N LEU A 15 1.14 -9.36 -3.60
CA LEU A 15 2.38 -8.64 -3.80
C LEU A 15 2.94 -9.03 -5.16
N ARG A 16 3.26 -8.03 -5.97
CA ARG A 16 3.91 -8.20 -7.27
C ARG A 16 5.14 -7.31 -7.38
N VAL A 17 6.28 -7.89 -7.73
CA VAL A 17 7.49 -7.10 -8.05
C VAL A 17 7.38 -6.63 -9.49
N LEU A 18 7.34 -5.31 -9.71
CA LEU A 18 7.26 -4.71 -11.05
C LEU A 18 8.65 -4.55 -11.66
N SER A 19 9.61 -4.09 -10.86
CA SER A 19 11.00 -3.94 -11.30
C SER A 19 11.96 -4.07 -10.13
N ARG A 20 13.19 -4.48 -10.44
CA ARG A 20 14.30 -4.46 -9.50
C ARG A 20 15.57 -4.21 -10.30
N ASP A 21 16.11 -3.01 -10.19
CA ASP A 21 17.51 -2.77 -10.50
C ASP A 21 18.30 -2.87 -9.19
N GLY A 22 19.61 -3.16 -9.22
CA GLY A 22 20.38 -3.45 -8.01
C GLY A 22 20.35 -2.39 -6.89
N ALA A 23 19.78 -1.20 -7.12
CA ALA A 23 19.61 -0.14 -6.15
C ALA A 23 18.15 0.13 -5.76
N VAL A 24 17.18 -0.13 -6.65
CA VAL A 24 15.76 0.21 -6.45
C VAL A 24 14.86 -0.97 -6.80
N ALA A 25 13.91 -1.28 -5.91
CA ALA A 25 12.82 -2.18 -6.17
C ALA A 25 11.51 -1.41 -6.27
N THR A 26 10.69 -1.72 -7.28
CA THR A 26 9.32 -1.23 -7.40
C THR A 26 8.37 -2.41 -7.17
N ASP A 27 7.62 -2.33 -6.08
CA ASP A 27 6.66 -3.35 -5.67
C ASP A 27 5.23 -2.78 -5.78
N GLU A 28 4.29 -3.62 -6.23
CA GLU A 28 2.86 -3.35 -6.28
C GLU A 28 2.15 -4.22 -5.26
N PHE A 29 1.31 -3.58 -4.43
CA PHE A 29 0.53 -4.25 -3.40
C PHE A 29 -0.96 -4.08 -3.67
N THR A 30 -1.70 -5.18 -3.60
CA THR A 30 -3.15 -5.16 -3.50
C THR A 30 -3.53 -5.42 -2.05
N VAL A 31 -4.20 -4.45 -1.43
CA VAL A 31 -4.50 -4.48 0.00
C VAL A 31 -5.95 -4.11 0.29
N SER A 32 -6.49 -4.65 1.38
CA SER A 32 -7.72 -4.14 2.00
C SER A 32 -7.38 -3.24 3.16
N VAL A 33 -7.95 -2.03 3.15
CA VAL A 33 -7.68 -0.99 4.15
C VAL A 33 -8.89 -0.85 5.07
N PRO A 34 -8.73 -0.87 6.40
CA PRO A 34 -9.85 -0.70 7.31
C PRO A 34 -10.31 0.77 7.32
N GLY A 35 -11.33 1.05 6.51
CA GLY A 35 -12.02 2.32 6.47
C GLY A 35 -11.29 3.44 5.69
N PRO A 36 -12.02 4.52 5.37
CA PRO A 36 -11.57 5.55 4.42
C PRO A 36 -10.51 6.51 4.97
N VAL A 37 -10.32 6.57 6.29
CA VAL A 37 -9.30 7.43 6.93
C VAL A 37 -7.92 6.84 6.70
N ILE A 38 -7.74 5.54 6.98
CA ILE A 38 -6.47 4.86 6.78
C ILE A 38 -6.12 4.87 5.29
N GLY A 39 -7.08 4.62 4.40
CA GLY A 39 -6.86 4.72 2.95
C GLY A 39 -6.25 6.05 2.51
N ARG A 40 -6.75 7.18 3.01
CA ARG A 40 -6.23 8.52 2.64
C ARG A 40 -4.87 8.85 3.25
N SER A 41 -4.57 8.33 4.45
CA SER A 41 -3.30 8.58 5.14
C SER A 41 -2.20 7.57 4.79
N LEU A 42 -2.55 6.44 4.18
CA LEU A 42 -1.62 5.35 3.89
C LEU A 42 -0.41 5.78 3.05
N PRO A 43 -0.54 6.61 1.99
CA PRO A 43 0.62 7.04 1.21
C PRO A 43 1.62 7.82 2.05
N THR A 44 1.14 8.78 2.84
CA THR A 44 1.99 9.59 3.72
C THR A 44 2.71 8.71 4.74
N LEU A 45 2.01 7.75 5.36
CA LEU A 45 2.60 6.83 6.33
C LEU A 45 3.65 5.90 5.69
N LEU A 46 3.47 5.50 4.43
CA LEU A 46 4.46 4.69 3.71
C LEU A 46 5.72 5.50 3.38
N GLU A 47 5.57 6.77 3.01
CA GLU A 47 6.69 7.66 2.71
C GLU A 47 7.47 8.13 3.95
N GLU A 48 6.93 7.96 5.16
CA GLU A 48 7.70 8.11 6.40
C GLU A 48 8.78 7.02 6.57
N ILE A 49 8.70 5.91 5.83
CA ILE A 49 9.73 4.87 5.85
C ILE A 49 10.92 5.33 5.00
N PRO A 50 12.13 5.42 5.57
CA PRO A 50 13.31 5.85 4.81
C PRO A 50 13.54 4.99 3.56
N GLY A 51 13.68 5.63 2.41
CA GLY A 51 13.90 4.97 1.12
C GLY A 51 12.64 4.42 0.43
N VAL A 52 11.45 4.62 1.01
CA VAL A 52 10.17 4.27 0.37
C VAL A 52 9.57 5.53 -0.27
N ARG A 53 9.04 5.38 -1.48
CA ARG A 53 8.28 6.40 -2.19
C ARG A 53 7.05 5.75 -2.82
N VAL A 54 5.89 6.41 -2.71
CA VAL A 54 4.68 5.93 -3.37
C VAL A 54 4.62 6.51 -4.77
N THR A 55 4.66 5.65 -5.78
CA THR A 55 4.69 6.08 -7.20
C THR A 55 3.31 6.15 -7.82
N ASN A 56 2.39 5.28 -7.41
CA ASN A 56 1.01 5.27 -7.85
C ASN A 56 0.13 4.68 -6.74
N MET A 57 -1.09 5.20 -6.60
CA MET A 57 -2.12 4.62 -5.76
C MET A 57 -3.45 4.68 -6.50
N SER A 58 -4.11 3.53 -6.59
CA SER A 58 -5.48 3.44 -7.09
C SER A 58 -6.38 2.88 -5.99
N MET A 59 -7.50 3.55 -5.75
CA MET A 59 -8.54 3.03 -4.86
C MET A 59 -9.65 2.45 -5.72
N ALA A 60 -9.85 1.13 -5.62
CA ALA A 60 -11.07 0.53 -6.10
C ALA A 60 -12.21 0.92 -5.14
N ALA A 61 -13.25 1.57 -5.64
CA ALA A 61 -14.47 1.74 -4.87
C ALA A 61 -15.07 0.34 -4.63
N ALA A 62 -15.12 -0.10 -3.38
CA ALA A 62 -15.98 -1.22 -3.03
C ALA A 62 -17.42 -0.75 -3.26
N ILE A 63 -18.06 -1.26 -4.32
CA ILE A 63 -19.49 -1.08 -4.52
C ILE A 63 -20.15 -1.89 -3.39
N VAL A 64 -20.63 -1.21 -2.35
CA VAL A 64 -21.51 -1.84 -1.38
C VAL A 64 -22.87 -1.93 -2.08
N GLU A 65 -23.14 -3.04 -2.76
CA GLU A 65 -24.52 -3.37 -3.13
C GLU A 65 -25.29 -3.60 -1.82
N ALA A 66 -26.26 -2.72 -1.57
CA ALA A 66 -27.14 -2.74 -0.40
C ALA A 66 -28.42 -3.54 -0.70
#